data_AF-A0A6H1A281-F1
#
_entry.id   AF-A0A6H1A281-F1
#
_cell.length_a   1.000
_cell.length_b   1.000
_cell.length_c   1.000
_cell.angle_alpha   90.00
_cell.angle_beta   90.00
_cell.angle_gamma   90.00
#
_symmetry.space_group_name_H-M   'P 1'
#
loop_
_entity.id
_entity.type
_entity.pdbx_description
1 polymer ?
#
loop_
_entity_poly.entity_id
_entity_poly.type
_entity_poly.pdbx_seq_one_letter_code
_entity_poly.pdbx_strand_id
1 'polypeptide(L)'
;MRNHIIVAAVDWEFAGVDFQLLATNRRKYLTRQNTKKADLRFLMMDVRGGKVTKIEVTYPGGKQVETATVVRTLDPVGRASYGTFTDASGATHTAFKPGQWGVMSITDVYAAVRDIGVTEPGTLQELSFFGHGWMGGLILVNSWDNRSPSVPVPATGGAPTSITVTLGPTQRDPSDKDSRGQYDFVAPTQDAAALKLMRDAFASDGYSWLWGCAFPRVIHHALWAMEGAKAYSSSGTGDDTVLTLDKVVKDDVDYLDKWLIPVLGSPFPSRSTITTKFKFLKYAFCAANASCFAALLADATRQPVRAALLGTYSEYDSPTDQMHVHTGFAGHVAFYKNYVGMKMDPEGRGYGIYTPGMTCAVPSVP
;
A
#
# COMPACT_ATOMS: atom_id res chain seq x y z
N MET A 1 -22.99 -13.88 8.30
CA MET A 1 -22.69 -12.59 7.65
C MET A 1 -21.25 -12.62 7.15
N ARG A 2 -20.97 -12.15 5.93
CA ARG A 2 -19.59 -11.94 5.43
C ARG A 2 -19.29 -10.45 5.41
N ASN A 3 -18.20 -10.05 6.05
CA ASN A 3 -17.83 -8.64 6.18
C ASN A 3 -16.80 -8.24 5.11
N HIS A 4 -16.95 -7.04 4.58
CA HIS A 4 -16.02 -6.40 3.66
C HIS A 4 -15.79 -4.95 4.09
N ILE A 5 -14.55 -4.50 4.07
CA ILE A 5 -14.21 -3.08 4.25
C ILE A 5 -13.63 -2.59 2.91
N ILE A 6 -14.20 -1.52 2.35
CA ILE A 6 -13.74 -0.94 1.09
C ILE A 6 -13.48 0.53 1.31
N VAL A 7 -12.23 0.94 1.12
CA VAL A 7 -11.73 2.29 1.37
C VAL A 7 -11.50 3.00 0.04
N ALA A 8 -12.04 4.20 -0.11
CA ALA A 8 -11.79 5.11 -1.22
C ALA A 8 -10.98 6.31 -0.73
N ALA A 9 -9.75 6.44 -1.23
CA ALA A 9 -8.85 7.56 -0.98
C ALA A 9 -9.25 8.82 -1.76
N VAL A 10 -8.43 9.85 -1.66
CA VAL A 10 -8.54 11.11 -2.40
C VAL A 10 -7.51 11.13 -3.53
N ASP A 11 -7.97 11.45 -4.74
CA ASP A 11 -7.07 11.92 -5.79
C ASP A 11 -6.66 13.37 -5.47
N TRP A 12 -5.52 13.54 -4.78
CA TRP A 12 -5.06 14.85 -4.31
C TRP A 12 -4.67 15.81 -5.43
N GLU A 13 -4.42 15.30 -6.64
CA GLU A 13 -4.19 16.12 -7.82
C GLU A 13 -5.52 16.74 -8.30
N PHE A 14 -6.65 16.13 -7.91
CA PHE A 14 -7.98 16.46 -8.39
C PHE A 14 -8.01 16.47 -9.93
N ALA A 15 -7.28 15.53 -10.54
CA ALA A 15 -6.98 15.47 -11.96
C ALA A 15 -7.83 14.44 -12.71
N GLY A 16 -8.72 13.73 -12.01
CA GLY A 16 -9.87 13.05 -12.64
C GLY A 16 -10.16 11.64 -12.17
N VAL A 17 -9.40 11.11 -11.19
CA VAL A 17 -9.68 9.76 -10.68
C VAL A 17 -10.72 9.84 -9.57
N ASP A 18 -11.80 9.06 -9.72
CA ASP A 18 -12.82 8.87 -8.68
C ASP A 18 -12.63 7.51 -8.00
N PHE A 19 -11.85 7.48 -6.92
CA PHE A 19 -11.67 6.25 -6.15
C PHE A 19 -12.95 5.75 -5.49
N GLN A 20 -13.94 6.63 -5.23
CA GLN A 20 -15.23 6.25 -4.68
C GLN A 20 -16.07 5.50 -5.72
N LEU A 21 -15.97 5.87 -7.00
CA LEU A 21 -16.52 5.10 -8.10
C LEU A 21 -15.89 3.69 -8.14
N LEU A 22 -14.56 3.58 -8.13
CA LEU A 22 -13.87 2.28 -8.16
C LEU A 22 -14.24 1.39 -6.96
N ALA A 23 -14.29 1.96 -5.75
CA ALA A 23 -14.75 1.28 -4.55
C ALA A 23 -16.19 0.78 -4.69
N THR A 24 -17.09 1.62 -5.20
CA THR A 24 -18.49 1.25 -5.47
C THR A 24 -18.59 0.09 -6.46
N ASN A 25 -17.73 0.07 -7.47
CA ASN A 25 -17.69 -0.97 -8.47
C ASN A 25 -17.10 -2.29 -7.94
N ARG A 26 -16.11 -2.24 -7.04
CA ARG A 26 -15.66 -3.43 -6.29
C ARG A 26 -16.79 -4.04 -5.49
N ARG A 27 -17.51 -3.22 -4.73
CA ARG A 27 -18.68 -3.67 -3.96
C ARG A 27 -19.70 -4.36 -4.86
N LYS A 28 -20.08 -3.71 -5.98
CA LYS A 28 -21.01 -4.30 -6.97
C LYS A 28 -20.48 -5.63 -7.53
N TYR A 29 -19.18 -5.70 -7.85
CA TYR A 29 -18.54 -6.92 -8.31
C TYR A 29 -18.65 -8.04 -7.26
N LEU A 30 -18.30 -7.77 -6.01
CA LEU A 30 -18.39 -8.74 -4.91
C LEU A 30 -19.81 -9.24 -4.68
N THR A 31 -20.82 -8.35 -4.74
CA THR A 31 -22.23 -8.74 -4.67
C THR A 31 -22.62 -9.66 -5.84
N ARG A 32 -22.13 -9.41 -7.07
CA ARG A 32 -22.39 -10.28 -8.23
C ARG A 32 -21.71 -11.65 -8.09
N GLN A 33 -20.50 -11.70 -7.52
CA GLN A 33 -19.77 -12.95 -7.29
C GLN A 33 -20.39 -13.81 -6.18
N ASN A 34 -21.25 -13.24 -5.33
CA ASN A 34 -21.96 -13.95 -4.27
C ASN A 34 -23.14 -14.80 -4.80
N THR A 35 -22.84 -15.78 -5.66
CA THR A 35 -23.83 -16.67 -6.29
C THR A 35 -24.56 -17.57 -5.28
N LYS A 36 -23.93 -17.83 -4.13
CA LYS A 36 -24.52 -18.57 -3.00
C LYS A 36 -25.52 -17.74 -2.18
N LYS A 37 -25.69 -16.45 -2.48
CA LYS A 37 -26.63 -15.54 -1.79
C LYS A 37 -26.44 -15.52 -0.27
N ALA A 38 -25.18 -15.57 0.20
CA ALA A 38 -24.89 -15.37 1.61
C ALA A 38 -25.10 -13.89 1.97
N ASP A 39 -25.57 -13.60 3.18
CA ASP A 39 -25.68 -12.20 3.62
C ASP A 39 -24.29 -11.54 3.67
N LEU A 40 -24.21 -10.34 3.08
CA LEU A 40 -22.99 -9.53 3.01
C LEU A 40 -23.17 -8.22 3.77
N ARG A 41 -22.10 -7.78 4.42
CA ARG A 41 -22.00 -6.43 4.99
C ARG A 41 -20.76 -5.76 4.41
N PHE A 42 -20.95 -4.56 3.88
CA PHE A 42 -19.89 -3.70 3.40
C PHE A 42 -19.79 -2.48 4.30
N LEU A 43 -18.57 -2.13 4.71
CA LEU A 43 -18.26 -0.83 5.28
C LEU A 43 -17.50 -0.03 4.22
N MET A 44 -18.21 0.90 3.58
CA MET A 44 -17.65 1.81 2.58
C MET A 44 -17.07 3.03 3.30
N MET A 45 -15.75 3.21 3.24
CA MET A 45 -15.04 4.32 3.87
C MET A 45 -14.58 5.31 2.79
N ASP A 46 -15.36 6.37 2.58
CA ASP A 46 -15.10 7.44 1.62
C ASP A 46 -14.32 8.57 2.29
N VAL A 47 -13.01 8.61 2.07
CA VAL A 47 -12.12 9.61 2.67
C VAL A 47 -12.41 11.00 2.11
N ARG A 48 -12.67 11.11 0.79
CA ARG A 48 -12.95 12.40 0.15
C ARG A 48 -14.26 13.00 0.67
N GLY A 49 -15.30 12.19 0.72
CA GLY A 49 -16.62 12.60 1.20
C GLY A 49 -16.73 12.69 2.72
N GLY A 50 -15.74 12.18 3.47
CA GLY A 50 -15.77 12.14 4.94
C GLY A 50 -16.89 11.26 5.48
N LYS A 51 -17.19 10.12 4.84
CA LYS A 51 -18.35 9.27 5.19
C LYS A 51 -17.97 7.82 5.35
N VAL A 52 -18.52 7.19 6.39
CA VAL A 52 -18.52 5.74 6.55
C VAL A 52 -19.96 5.25 6.38
N THR A 53 -20.19 4.47 5.34
CA THR A 53 -21.51 3.90 5.03
C THR A 53 -21.48 2.40 5.23
N LYS A 54 -22.36 1.90 6.10
CA LYS A 54 -22.64 0.48 6.21
C LYS A 54 -23.70 0.10 5.18
N ILE A 55 -23.43 -0.90 4.36
CA ILE A 55 -24.37 -1.46 3.39
C ILE A 55 -24.56 -2.93 3.70
N GLU A 56 -25.80 -3.35 3.93
CA GLU A 56 -26.17 -4.75 4.18
C GLU A 56 -26.94 -5.27 2.97
N VAL A 57 -26.46 -6.38 2.41
CA VAL A 57 -27.11 -7.09 1.31
C VAL A 57 -27.58 -8.45 1.84
N THR A 58 -28.89 -8.61 1.95
CA THR A 58 -29.53 -9.82 2.48
C THR A 58 -30.44 -10.46 1.45
N TYR A 59 -30.83 -11.72 1.70
CA TYR A 59 -31.63 -12.50 0.74
C TYR A 59 -32.90 -13.14 1.35
N PRO A 60 -33.80 -12.36 1.99
CA PRO A 60 -35.05 -12.90 2.55
C PRO A 60 -35.92 -13.51 1.44
N GLY A 61 -36.34 -14.77 1.63
CA GLY A 61 -37.09 -15.51 0.60
C GLY A 61 -36.34 -15.67 -0.73
N GLY A 62 -35.00 -15.56 -0.72
CA GLY A 62 -34.15 -15.68 -1.91
C GLY A 62 -34.08 -14.42 -2.79
N LYS A 63 -34.75 -13.33 -2.41
CA LYS A 63 -34.73 -12.03 -3.09
C LYS A 63 -33.70 -11.10 -2.45
N GLN A 64 -32.87 -10.46 -3.26
CA GLN A 64 -31.90 -9.48 -2.77
C GLN A 64 -32.61 -8.25 -2.20
N VAL A 65 -32.23 -7.87 -0.98
CA VAL A 65 -32.60 -6.62 -0.31
C VAL A 65 -31.31 -5.92 0.09
N GLU A 66 -31.22 -4.63 -0.19
CA GLU A 66 -30.05 -3.81 0.15
C GLU A 66 -30.48 -2.64 1.03
N THR A 67 -29.81 -2.46 2.16
CA THR A 67 -30.00 -1.34 3.08
C THR A 67 -28.68 -0.61 3.26
N ALA A 68 -28.67 0.71 3.07
CA ALA A 68 -27.50 1.55 3.27
C ALA A 68 -27.74 2.55 4.41
N THR A 69 -26.76 2.72 5.29
CA THR A 69 -26.84 3.65 6.44
C THR A 69 -25.49 4.31 6.65
N VAL A 70 -25.46 5.65 6.72
CA VAL A 70 -24.26 6.39 7.15
C VAL A 70 -24.09 6.18 8.65
N VAL A 71 -23.00 5.54 9.06
CA VAL A 71 -22.73 5.20 10.46
C VAL A 71 -21.74 6.16 11.12
N ARG A 72 -20.97 6.92 10.32
CA ARG A 72 -20.08 7.97 10.81
C ARG A 72 -19.85 9.03 9.73
N THR A 73 -19.77 10.28 10.15
CA THR A 73 -19.37 11.43 9.33
C THR A 73 -18.10 12.04 9.92
N LEU A 74 -17.18 12.42 9.05
CA LEU A 74 -15.89 13.04 9.31
C LEU A 74 -15.76 14.29 8.43
N ASP A 75 -14.70 15.07 8.62
CA ASP A 75 -14.43 16.23 7.78
C ASP A 75 -14.12 15.76 6.34
N PRO A 76 -14.77 16.36 5.32
CA PRO A 76 -14.48 16.04 3.92
C PRO A 76 -13.14 16.62 3.49
N VAL A 77 -12.54 16.04 2.46
CA VAL A 77 -11.27 16.49 1.89
C VAL A 77 -11.52 17.17 0.55
N GLY A 78 -11.02 18.39 0.42
CA GLY A 78 -11.07 19.17 -0.82
C GLY A 78 -9.77 19.92 -1.06
N ARG A 79 -9.69 20.70 -2.15
CA ARG A 79 -8.48 21.47 -2.51
C ARG A 79 -7.97 22.37 -1.36
N ALA A 80 -8.88 22.90 -0.54
CA ALA A 80 -8.52 23.74 0.61
C ALA A 80 -7.71 22.99 1.69
N SER A 81 -7.83 21.66 1.76
CA SER A 81 -7.08 20.79 2.67
C SER A 81 -5.59 20.67 2.31
N TYR A 82 -5.17 21.20 1.16
CA TYR A 82 -3.81 21.07 0.64
C TYR A 82 -3.04 22.38 0.68
N GLY A 83 -1.73 22.28 0.83
CA GLY A 83 -0.76 23.36 0.71
C GLY A 83 0.45 22.92 -0.11
N THR A 84 1.34 23.88 -0.38
CA THR A 84 2.62 23.62 -1.04
C THR A 84 3.75 23.65 -0.01
N PHE A 85 4.67 22.71 -0.10
CA PHE A 85 5.91 22.73 0.67
C PHE A 85 7.10 22.47 -0.25
N THR A 86 8.27 23.01 0.11
CA THR A 86 9.51 22.78 -0.61
C THR A 86 10.37 21.85 0.21
N ASP A 87 10.81 20.73 -0.37
CA ASP A 87 11.67 19.77 0.31
C ASP A 87 13.13 20.26 0.38
N ALA A 88 13.99 19.49 1.06
CA ALA A 88 15.42 19.82 1.21
C ALA A 88 16.19 19.85 -0.12
N SER A 89 15.63 19.28 -1.21
CA SER A 89 16.21 19.32 -2.55
C SER A 89 15.77 20.55 -3.36
N GLY A 90 14.88 21.38 -2.80
CA GLY A 90 14.32 22.55 -3.47
C GLY A 90 13.10 22.22 -4.35
N ALA A 91 12.61 20.98 -4.35
CA ALA A 91 11.43 20.60 -5.11
C ALA A 91 10.15 21.00 -4.36
N THR A 92 9.22 21.65 -5.06
CA THR A 92 7.92 22.04 -4.50
C THR A 92 6.89 20.94 -4.75
N HIS A 93 6.23 20.54 -3.67
CA HIS A 93 5.26 19.46 -3.64
C HIS A 93 3.93 19.96 -3.08
N THR A 94 2.84 19.37 -3.54
CA THR A 94 1.52 19.55 -2.90
C THR A 94 1.31 18.44 -1.88
N ALA A 95 0.93 18.80 -0.66
CA ALA A 95 0.58 17.84 0.38
C ALA A 95 -0.60 18.32 1.22
N PHE A 96 -1.20 17.35 1.89
CA PHE A 96 -2.23 17.57 2.88
C PHE A 96 -1.67 18.39 4.07
N LYS A 97 -2.38 19.45 4.46
CA LYS A 97 -1.97 20.33 5.56
C LYS A 97 -2.04 19.57 6.90
N PRO A 98 -1.07 19.77 7.81
CA PRO A 98 -1.12 19.18 9.14
C PRO A 98 -2.28 19.77 9.97
N GLY A 99 -2.64 19.09 11.07
CA GLY A 99 -3.65 19.58 12.01
C GLY A 99 -5.12 19.37 11.63
N GLN A 100 -5.41 18.67 10.52
CA GLN A 100 -6.79 18.33 10.11
C GLN A 100 -7.27 17.05 10.83
N TRP A 101 -7.50 17.16 12.14
CA TRP A 101 -7.78 16.02 13.02
C TRP A 101 -9.09 15.30 12.72
N GLY A 102 -10.12 16.00 12.27
CA GLY A 102 -11.43 15.43 11.96
C GLY A 102 -11.49 14.68 10.63
N VAL A 103 -10.41 14.68 9.83
CA VAL A 103 -10.33 13.91 8.58
C VAL A 103 -9.95 12.45 8.87
N MET A 104 -10.62 11.54 8.15
CA MET A 104 -10.39 10.10 8.22
C MET A 104 -8.91 9.75 7.95
N SER A 105 -8.41 8.79 8.73
CA SER A 105 -7.03 8.32 8.67
C SER A 105 -6.97 6.80 8.52
N ILE A 106 -5.78 6.28 8.21
CA ILE A 106 -5.54 4.84 8.18
C ILE A 106 -5.85 4.17 9.53
N THR A 107 -5.69 4.88 10.65
CA THR A 107 -5.99 4.32 11.98
C THR A 107 -7.49 4.15 12.21
N ASP A 108 -8.35 4.92 11.55
CA ASP A 108 -9.80 4.68 11.52
C ASP A 108 -10.13 3.37 10.79
N VAL A 109 -9.41 3.07 9.70
CA VAL A 109 -9.56 1.79 8.98
C VAL A 109 -9.14 0.63 9.88
N TYR A 110 -8.00 0.75 10.56
CA TYR A 110 -7.58 -0.28 11.51
C TYR A 110 -8.56 -0.46 12.66
N ALA A 111 -9.15 0.62 13.16
CA ALA A 111 -10.20 0.54 14.17
C ALA A 111 -11.43 -0.23 13.67
N ALA A 112 -11.86 -0.01 12.42
CA ALA A 112 -12.95 -0.77 11.81
C ALA A 112 -12.63 -2.26 11.66
N VAL A 113 -11.39 -2.61 11.30
CA VAL A 113 -10.95 -4.02 11.26
C VAL A 113 -11.01 -4.63 12.66
N ARG A 114 -10.46 -3.96 13.68
CA ARG A 114 -10.48 -4.46 15.07
C ARG A 114 -11.90 -4.60 15.62
N ASP A 115 -12.81 -3.71 15.27
CA ASP A 115 -14.21 -3.79 15.67
C ASP A 115 -14.86 -5.09 15.18
N ILE A 116 -14.59 -5.51 13.95
CA ILE A 116 -14.98 -6.84 13.44
C ILE A 116 -14.30 -7.94 14.26
N GLY A 117 -13.00 -7.81 14.55
CA GLY A 117 -12.28 -8.80 15.38
C GLY A 117 -12.86 -8.97 16.79
N VAL A 118 -13.49 -7.93 17.34
CA VAL A 118 -14.19 -7.98 18.64
C VAL A 118 -15.60 -8.57 18.48
N THR A 119 -16.36 -8.09 17.51
CA THR A 119 -17.82 -8.31 17.46
C THR A 119 -18.23 -9.49 16.58
N GLU A 120 -17.47 -9.77 15.53
CA GLU A 120 -17.75 -10.78 14.50
C GLU A 120 -16.44 -11.42 14.01
N PRO A 121 -15.64 -12.06 14.90
CA PRO A 121 -14.34 -12.61 14.53
C PRO A 121 -14.46 -13.67 13.42
N GLY A 122 -13.48 -13.72 12.53
CA GLY A 122 -13.41 -14.70 11.45
C GLY A 122 -14.33 -14.39 10.28
N THR A 123 -14.84 -13.17 10.14
CA THR A 123 -15.85 -12.84 9.12
C THR A 123 -15.40 -11.82 8.07
N LEU A 124 -14.30 -11.09 8.28
CA LEU A 124 -13.76 -10.14 7.30
C LEU A 124 -13.13 -10.92 6.14
N GLN A 125 -13.81 -10.87 5.00
CA GLN A 125 -13.46 -11.59 3.77
C GLN A 125 -12.56 -10.75 2.85
N GLU A 126 -12.76 -9.43 2.82
CA GLU A 126 -11.93 -8.55 2.01
C GLU A 126 -11.75 -7.19 2.68
N LEU A 127 -10.49 -6.74 2.77
CA LEU A 127 -10.13 -5.35 3.04
C LEU A 127 -9.52 -4.74 1.76
N SER A 128 -10.25 -3.85 1.09
CA SER A 128 -9.86 -3.27 -0.20
C SER A 128 -9.55 -1.79 -0.06
N PHE A 129 -8.43 -1.36 -0.63
CA PHE A 129 -8.01 0.04 -0.66
C PHE A 129 -7.89 0.54 -2.10
N PHE A 130 -8.65 1.59 -2.44
CA PHE A 130 -8.58 2.29 -3.72
C PHE A 130 -7.92 3.64 -3.50
N GLY A 131 -6.73 3.82 -4.05
CA GLY A 131 -5.98 5.07 -3.94
C GLY A 131 -4.73 5.01 -4.79
N HIS A 132 -3.93 6.05 -4.69
CA HIS A 132 -2.56 5.94 -5.17
C HIS A 132 -1.73 5.11 -4.19
N GLY A 133 -0.81 4.32 -4.70
CA GLY A 133 0.09 3.52 -3.88
C GLY A 133 1.54 3.96 -4.03
N TRP A 134 2.30 3.69 -2.98
CA TRP A 134 3.74 3.85 -2.93
C TRP A 134 4.32 2.68 -2.12
N MET A 135 5.65 2.44 -2.20
CA MET A 135 6.25 1.28 -1.53
C MET A 135 6.03 1.26 0.00
N GLY A 136 5.95 2.42 0.64
CA GLY A 136 5.72 2.54 2.08
C GLY A 136 4.25 2.64 2.48
N GLY A 137 3.31 2.57 1.55
CA GLY A 137 1.88 2.60 1.87
C GLY A 137 0.97 3.09 0.76
N LEU A 138 -0.32 2.81 0.93
CA LEU A 138 -1.39 3.53 0.27
C LEU A 138 -1.45 4.98 0.77
N ILE A 139 -1.67 5.88 -0.18
CA ILE A 139 -1.89 7.31 0.03
C ILE A 139 -3.41 7.55 0.10
N LEU A 140 -3.91 7.89 1.29
CA LEU A 140 -5.32 8.24 1.51
C LEU A 140 -5.57 9.71 1.13
N VAL A 141 -4.70 10.61 1.56
CA VAL A 141 -4.83 12.06 1.38
C VAL A 141 -3.53 12.75 0.96
N ASN A 142 -2.41 12.03 0.80
CA ASN A 142 -1.09 12.60 0.51
C ASN A 142 -0.57 13.48 1.66
N SER A 143 -0.61 12.91 2.87
CA SER A 143 0.01 13.43 4.08
C SER A 143 1.40 12.84 4.28
N TRP A 144 2.19 13.48 5.14
CA TRP A 144 3.60 13.16 5.35
C TRP A 144 3.86 12.94 6.83
N ASP A 145 4.72 11.98 7.16
CA ASP A 145 5.30 11.88 8.50
C ASP A 145 6.53 12.78 8.56
N ASN A 146 6.42 13.90 9.27
CA ASN A 146 7.49 14.88 9.33
C ASN A 146 8.51 14.61 10.45
N ARG A 147 8.38 13.52 11.23
CA ARG A 147 9.17 13.14 12.43
C ARG A 147 9.26 14.18 13.56
N SER A 148 9.04 15.45 13.23
CA SER A 148 9.06 16.64 14.06
C SER A 148 7.85 17.54 13.71
N PRO A 149 6.61 17.05 13.85
CA PRO A 149 5.43 17.83 13.50
C PRO A 149 5.30 19.07 14.39
N SER A 150 4.87 20.16 13.77
CA SER A 150 4.43 21.37 14.47
C SER A 150 2.97 21.18 14.88
N VAL A 151 2.74 21.06 16.19
CA VAL A 151 1.41 20.82 16.77
C VAL A 151 0.86 22.15 17.30
N PRO A 152 -0.29 22.62 16.81
CA PRO A 152 -0.94 23.80 17.37
C PRO A 152 -1.49 23.47 18.77
N VAL A 153 -1.07 24.25 19.77
CA VAL A 153 -1.56 24.19 21.14
C VAL A 153 -2.50 25.37 21.35
N PRO A 154 -3.74 25.15 21.82
CA PRO A 154 -4.62 26.24 22.19
C PRO A 154 -3.96 27.10 23.28
N ALA A 155 -3.80 28.39 23.04
CA ALA A 155 -3.36 29.33 24.05
C ALA A 155 -4.59 29.93 24.75
N THR A 156 -4.67 29.83 26.09
CA THR A 156 -5.67 30.57 26.86
C THR A 156 -5.39 32.07 26.74
N GLY A 157 -6.16 32.78 25.91
CA GLY A 157 -6.10 34.23 25.77
C GLY A 157 -5.21 34.79 24.64
N GLY A 158 -4.92 34.01 23.59
CA GLY A 158 -4.10 34.49 22.46
C GLY A 158 -4.22 33.64 21.19
N ALA A 159 -3.42 34.00 20.17
CA ALA A 159 -3.28 33.17 18.97
C ALA A 159 -2.69 31.79 19.35
N PRO A 160 -3.12 30.69 18.70
CA PRO A 160 -2.55 29.36 18.94
C PRO A 160 -1.03 29.41 18.80
N THR A 161 -0.30 28.90 19.80
CA THR A 161 1.13 28.68 19.68
C THR A 161 1.38 27.31 19.08
N SER A 162 2.43 27.14 18.29
CA SER A 162 2.81 25.82 17.80
C SER A 162 4.01 25.31 18.56
N ILE A 163 3.96 24.06 19.01
CA ILE A 163 5.11 23.36 19.59
C ILE A 163 5.62 22.32 18.59
N THR A 164 6.93 22.24 18.41
CA THR A 164 7.54 21.13 17.67
C THR A 164 7.69 19.95 18.61
N VAL A 165 7.02 18.84 18.29
CA VAL A 165 7.12 17.60 19.07
C VAL A 165 8.13 16.69 18.38
N THR A 166 9.13 16.20 19.11
CA THR A 166 10.02 15.14 18.60
C THR A 166 9.35 13.80 18.79
N LEU A 167 9.07 13.09 17.70
CA LEU A 167 8.45 11.77 17.76
C LEU A 167 9.49 10.69 18.08
N GLY A 168 9.18 9.85 19.05
CA GLY A 168 9.94 8.64 19.36
C GLY A 168 9.98 7.67 18.17
N PRO A 169 10.95 6.73 18.13
CA PRO A 169 11.31 5.96 16.93
C PRO A 169 10.17 5.15 16.30
N THR A 170 9.16 4.77 17.08
CA THR A 170 7.98 4.01 16.62
C THR A 170 6.68 4.80 16.67
N GLN A 171 6.73 6.07 17.12
CA GLN A 171 5.55 6.91 17.19
C GLN A 171 5.19 7.40 15.80
N ARG A 172 3.92 7.19 15.44
CA ARG A 172 3.30 7.74 14.23
C ARG A 172 3.07 9.25 14.39
N ASP A 173 3.34 10.02 13.35
CA ASP A 173 2.93 11.42 13.28
C ASP A 173 1.41 11.52 13.30
N PRO A 174 0.79 12.17 14.30
CA PRO A 174 -0.65 12.29 14.37
C PRO A 174 -1.25 12.99 13.13
N SER A 175 -0.53 13.92 12.50
CA SER A 175 -1.00 14.63 11.30
C SER A 175 -0.91 13.77 10.04
N ASP A 176 -0.15 12.68 10.08
CA ASP A 176 -0.08 11.75 8.97
C ASP A 176 -1.33 10.86 8.97
N LYS A 177 -2.10 10.93 7.89
CA LYS A 177 -3.33 10.16 7.66
C LYS A 177 -3.07 8.92 6.80
N ASP A 178 -1.96 8.86 6.08
CA ASP A 178 -1.63 7.81 5.12
C ASP A 178 -0.95 6.60 5.76
N SER A 179 -1.08 5.42 5.17
CA SER A 179 -0.45 4.23 5.74
C SER A 179 1.09 4.30 5.80
N ARG A 180 1.66 3.75 6.88
CA ARG A 180 3.10 3.66 7.17
C ARG A 180 3.40 2.35 7.88
N GLY A 181 3.75 1.29 7.14
CA GLY A 181 3.90 -0.04 7.74
C GLY A 181 4.89 -0.09 8.92
N GLN A 182 5.95 0.70 8.86
CA GLN A 182 6.98 0.83 9.89
C GLN A 182 6.49 1.43 11.23
N TYR A 183 5.37 2.16 11.23
CA TYR A 183 4.78 2.77 12.44
C TYR A 183 3.38 2.23 12.75
N ASP A 184 2.71 1.65 11.75
CA ASP A 184 1.32 1.24 11.86
C ASP A 184 1.12 -0.05 12.61
N PHE A 185 2.05 -1.00 12.51
CA PHE A 185 1.90 -2.34 13.08
C PHE A 185 2.78 -2.58 14.30
N VAL A 186 3.15 -1.50 14.98
CA VAL A 186 3.99 -1.49 16.18
C VAL A 186 3.40 -0.58 17.26
N ALA A 187 3.78 -0.78 18.51
CA ALA A 187 3.36 0.10 19.59
C ALA A 187 3.99 1.50 19.44
N PRO A 188 3.24 2.59 19.73
CA PRO A 188 1.92 2.60 20.38
C PRO A 188 0.72 2.53 19.42
N THR A 189 0.91 2.55 18.10
CA THR A 189 -0.20 2.58 17.13
C THR A 189 -0.99 1.27 17.11
N GLN A 190 -0.30 0.13 17.16
CA GLN A 190 -0.88 -1.19 17.39
C GLN A 190 0.01 -1.98 18.33
N ASP A 191 -0.43 -2.20 19.56
CA ASP A 191 0.21 -3.15 20.46
C ASP A 191 -0.18 -4.60 20.10
N ALA A 192 0.35 -5.56 20.87
CA ALA A 192 0.08 -6.98 20.62
C ALA A 192 -1.42 -7.33 20.73
N ALA A 193 -2.18 -6.66 21.60
CA ALA A 193 -3.61 -6.92 21.76
C ALA A 193 -4.39 -6.36 20.57
N ALA A 194 -4.05 -5.16 20.11
CA ALA A 194 -4.66 -4.54 18.94
C ALA A 194 -4.36 -5.34 17.65
N LEU A 195 -3.12 -5.82 17.48
CA LEU A 195 -2.75 -6.71 16.38
C LEU A 195 -3.49 -8.06 16.45
N LYS A 196 -3.72 -8.59 17.66
CA LYS A 196 -4.54 -9.80 17.82
C LYS A 196 -5.95 -9.57 17.30
N LEU A 197 -6.60 -8.47 17.66
CA LEU A 197 -7.94 -8.15 17.17
C LEU A 197 -7.96 -7.94 15.65
N MET A 198 -6.92 -7.33 15.07
CA MET A 198 -6.82 -7.23 13.60
C MET A 198 -6.78 -8.60 12.94
N ARG A 199 -6.03 -9.56 13.50
CA ARG A 199 -5.94 -10.93 12.99
C ARG A 199 -7.25 -11.69 13.17
N ASP A 200 -7.87 -11.56 14.35
CA ASP A 200 -9.13 -12.23 14.68
C ASP A 200 -10.28 -11.78 13.76
N ALA A 201 -10.21 -10.59 13.15
CA ALA A 201 -11.24 -10.09 12.24
C ALA A 201 -11.37 -10.94 10.96
N PHE A 202 -10.24 -11.36 10.39
CA PHE A 202 -10.21 -11.98 9.06
C PHE A 202 -10.74 -13.42 9.06
N ALA A 203 -11.56 -13.72 8.05
CA ALA A 203 -11.93 -15.09 7.72
C ALA A 203 -10.70 -15.93 7.32
N SER A 204 -10.81 -17.26 7.40
CA SER A 204 -9.72 -18.17 7.04
C SER A 204 -9.30 -18.08 5.57
N ASP A 205 -10.22 -17.67 4.69
CA ASP A 205 -10.00 -17.38 3.27
C ASP A 205 -9.97 -15.88 2.96
N GLY A 206 -9.89 -15.03 3.99
CA GLY A 206 -9.86 -13.59 3.86
C GLY A 206 -8.53 -13.07 3.28
N TYR A 207 -8.57 -11.86 2.72
CA TYR A 207 -7.39 -11.23 2.13
C TYR A 207 -7.54 -9.70 2.08
N SER A 208 -6.45 -9.00 1.78
CA SER A 208 -6.50 -7.57 1.48
C SER A 208 -6.09 -7.27 0.04
N TRP A 209 -6.61 -6.16 -0.49
CA TRP A 209 -6.25 -5.59 -1.79
C TRP A 209 -5.71 -4.18 -1.59
N LEU A 210 -4.55 -3.89 -2.16
CA LEU A 210 -4.03 -2.55 -2.37
C LEU A 210 -4.08 -2.26 -3.86
N TRP A 211 -5.16 -1.62 -4.30
CA TRP A 211 -5.33 -1.23 -5.68
C TRP A 211 -4.46 -0.02 -5.99
N GLY A 212 -3.95 0.04 -7.23
CA GLY A 212 -3.16 1.17 -7.71
C GLY A 212 -1.68 0.87 -7.89
N CYS A 213 -0.90 1.92 -8.00
CA CYS A 213 0.50 1.85 -8.42
C CYS A 213 1.43 1.45 -7.27
N ALA A 214 2.58 0.89 -7.60
CA ALA A 214 3.72 0.80 -6.71
C ALA A 214 4.97 1.13 -7.53
N PHE A 215 5.10 2.39 -7.96
CA PHE A 215 6.09 2.82 -8.94
C PHE A 215 7.25 3.64 -8.33
N PRO A 216 8.08 3.09 -7.43
CA PRO A 216 9.36 3.72 -7.13
C PRO A 216 10.20 3.78 -8.40
N ARG A 217 10.44 4.99 -8.91
CA ARG A 217 11.16 5.21 -10.17
C ARG A 217 12.52 4.50 -10.19
N VAL A 218 13.23 4.51 -9.07
CA VAL A 218 14.54 3.85 -8.91
C VAL A 218 14.47 2.33 -9.06
N ILE A 219 13.39 1.68 -8.59
CA ILE A 219 13.21 0.23 -8.75
C ILE A 219 12.83 -0.09 -10.18
N HIS A 220 11.89 0.68 -10.75
CA HIS A 220 11.50 0.53 -12.15
C HIS A 220 12.71 0.64 -13.08
N HIS A 221 13.51 1.70 -12.91
CA HIS A 221 14.65 1.96 -13.78
C HIS A 221 15.76 0.91 -13.62
N ALA A 222 16.03 0.46 -12.39
CA ALA A 222 16.96 -0.64 -12.14
C ALA A 222 16.49 -1.98 -12.75
N LEU A 223 15.20 -2.32 -12.63
CA LEU A 223 14.61 -3.50 -13.27
C LEU A 223 14.69 -3.40 -14.79
N TRP A 224 14.36 -2.23 -15.35
CA TRP A 224 14.46 -1.99 -16.79
C TRP A 224 15.90 -2.11 -17.32
N ALA A 225 16.88 -1.58 -16.57
CA ALA A 225 18.30 -1.72 -16.91
C ALA A 225 18.76 -3.18 -16.84
N MET A 226 18.30 -3.95 -15.84
CA MET A 226 18.55 -5.39 -15.73
C MET A 226 17.92 -6.18 -16.88
N GLU A 227 16.67 -5.85 -17.23
CA GLU A 227 15.95 -6.49 -18.34
C GLU A 227 16.62 -6.25 -19.69
N GLY A 228 17.27 -5.10 -19.86
CA GLY A 228 18.09 -4.78 -21.03
C GLY A 228 19.49 -5.37 -21.03
N ALA A 229 19.94 -6.03 -19.95
CA ALA A 229 21.28 -6.60 -19.87
C ALA A 229 21.40 -7.84 -20.75
N LYS A 230 22.49 -7.95 -21.53
CA LYS A 230 22.70 -9.01 -22.53
C LYS A 230 22.57 -10.44 -21.98
N ALA A 231 22.99 -10.67 -20.74
CA ALA A 231 22.99 -11.97 -20.09
C ALA A 231 21.71 -12.27 -19.30
N TYR A 232 20.75 -11.34 -19.29
CA TYR A 232 19.44 -11.54 -18.67
C TYR A 232 18.45 -12.16 -19.66
N SER A 233 17.58 -13.01 -19.13
CA SER A 233 16.41 -13.56 -19.80
C SER A 233 15.24 -13.55 -18.82
N SER A 234 14.01 -13.48 -19.29
CA SER A 234 12.81 -13.55 -18.44
C SER A 234 12.65 -14.90 -17.70
N SER A 235 13.40 -15.92 -18.13
CA SER A 235 13.54 -17.21 -17.44
C SER A 235 14.92 -17.83 -17.70
N GLY A 236 15.40 -18.64 -16.76
CA GLY A 236 16.64 -19.42 -16.92
C GLY A 236 17.95 -18.68 -16.63
N THR A 237 17.93 -17.39 -16.24
CA THR A 237 19.14 -16.70 -15.76
C THR A 237 19.59 -17.30 -14.43
N GLY A 238 20.80 -17.87 -14.42
CA GLY A 238 21.40 -18.48 -13.23
C GLY A 238 21.86 -17.44 -12.19
N ASP A 239 21.88 -17.84 -10.92
CA ASP A 239 22.22 -16.97 -9.78
C ASP A 239 23.63 -16.37 -9.85
N ASP A 240 24.59 -17.14 -10.38
CA ASP A 240 25.98 -16.70 -10.55
C ASP A 240 26.25 -16.01 -11.90
N THR A 241 25.24 -15.85 -12.77
CA THR A 241 25.38 -15.08 -14.01
C THR A 241 25.73 -13.64 -13.69
N VAL A 242 26.83 -13.15 -14.28
CA VAL A 242 27.25 -11.75 -14.16
C VAL A 242 26.44 -10.91 -15.12
N LEU A 243 25.77 -9.89 -14.60
CA LEU A 243 25.03 -8.91 -15.36
C LEU A 243 25.76 -7.57 -15.33
N THR A 244 25.79 -6.89 -16.47
CA THR A 244 26.24 -5.50 -16.60
C THR A 244 25.04 -4.64 -16.95
N LEU A 245 24.71 -3.71 -16.07
CA LEU A 245 23.61 -2.76 -16.20
C LEU A 245 24.22 -1.40 -16.56
N ASP A 246 24.19 -1.03 -17.84
CA ASP A 246 24.81 0.20 -18.38
C ASP A 246 23.85 1.40 -18.45
N LYS A 247 22.60 1.21 -18.01
CA LYS A 247 21.54 2.22 -18.08
C LYS A 247 21.02 2.60 -16.70
N VAL A 248 21.83 2.47 -15.66
CA VAL A 248 21.47 2.93 -14.31
C VAL A 248 21.93 4.36 -14.12
N VAL A 249 21.25 5.10 -13.24
CA VAL A 249 21.66 6.41 -12.75
C VAL A 249 22.02 6.34 -11.27
N LYS A 250 22.64 7.41 -10.76
CA LYS A 250 23.09 7.51 -9.37
C LYS A 250 22.03 7.09 -8.36
N ASP A 251 20.80 7.55 -8.53
CA ASP A 251 19.70 7.25 -7.59
C ASP A 251 19.35 5.76 -7.54
N ASP A 252 19.46 5.04 -8.66
CA ASP A 252 19.23 3.59 -8.71
C ASP A 252 20.32 2.86 -7.95
N VAL A 253 21.57 3.27 -8.18
CA VAL A 253 22.73 2.64 -7.54
C VAL A 253 22.71 2.90 -6.04
N ASP A 254 22.44 4.14 -5.63
CA ASP A 254 22.30 4.50 -4.22
C ASP A 254 21.14 3.74 -3.56
N TYR A 255 20.04 3.49 -4.29
CA TYR A 255 18.94 2.66 -3.79
C TYR A 255 19.35 1.20 -3.62
N LEU A 256 20.01 0.60 -4.61
CA LEU A 256 20.48 -0.79 -4.55
C LEU A 256 21.54 -0.99 -3.45
N ASP A 257 22.44 -0.02 -3.27
CA ASP A 257 23.47 -0.02 -2.22
C ASP A 257 22.86 -0.18 -0.82
N LYS A 258 21.67 0.40 -0.54
CA LYS A 258 20.98 0.23 0.76
C LYS A 258 20.73 -1.22 1.11
N TRP A 259 20.45 -2.05 0.10
CA TRP A 259 20.19 -3.48 0.26
C TRP A 259 21.46 -4.31 0.14
N LEU A 260 22.40 -3.88 -0.70
CA LEU A 260 23.54 -4.69 -1.10
C LEU A 260 24.82 -4.43 -0.33
N ILE A 261 25.03 -3.25 0.26
CA ILE A 261 26.20 -2.99 1.12
C ILE A 261 26.31 -4.01 2.26
N PRO A 262 25.25 -4.35 3.01
CA PRO A 262 25.34 -5.34 4.09
C PRO A 262 25.77 -6.74 3.62
N VAL A 263 25.59 -7.04 2.34
CA VAL A 263 25.93 -8.33 1.75
C VAL A 263 27.28 -8.27 1.03
N LEU A 264 27.52 -7.26 0.21
CA LEU A 264 28.74 -7.10 -0.60
C LEU A 264 29.92 -6.51 0.19
N GLY A 265 29.67 -5.89 1.34
CA GLY A 265 30.68 -5.24 2.19
C GLY A 265 31.14 -3.85 1.71
N SER A 266 30.79 -3.45 0.49
CA SER A 266 31.13 -2.14 -0.07
C SER A 266 30.07 -1.66 -1.06
N PRO A 267 29.91 -0.33 -1.26
CA PRO A 267 29.05 0.21 -2.31
C PRO A 267 29.56 -0.13 -3.71
N PHE A 268 28.70 -0.04 -4.72
CA PHE A 268 29.15 -0.12 -6.11
C PHE A 268 30.13 1.02 -6.46
N PRO A 269 31.23 0.74 -7.20
CA PRO A 269 32.24 1.74 -7.49
C PRO A 269 31.78 2.79 -8.53
N SER A 270 30.79 2.46 -9.36
CA SER A 270 30.24 3.35 -10.38
C SER A 270 28.78 3.69 -10.09
N ARG A 271 28.38 4.91 -10.46
CA ARG A 271 27.02 5.45 -10.33
C ARG A 271 26.25 5.49 -11.67
N SER A 272 26.86 4.98 -12.74
CA SER A 272 26.27 4.90 -14.08
C SER A 272 26.28 3.48 -14.66
N THR A 273 27.02 2.56 -14.02
CA THR A 273 27.14 1.17 -14.45
C THR A 273 27.24 0.27 -13.23
N ILE A 274 26.51 -0.85 -13.23
CA ILE A 274 26.66 -1.91 -12.22
C ILE A 274 27.12 -3.18 -12.92
N THR A 275 28.16 -3.83 -12.40
CA THR A 275 28.49 -5.21 -12.77
C THR A 275 28.39 -6.07 -11.51
N THR A 276 27.45 -7.01 -11.49
CA THR A 276 27.20 -7.86 -10.31
C THR A 276 26.59 -9.20 -10.70
N LYS A 277 26.64 -10.18 -9.80
CA LYS A 277 25.94 -11.45 -9.99
C LYS A 277 24.44 -11.28 -9.82
N PHE A 278 23.67 -11.98 -10.65
CA PHE A 278 22.21 -11.89 -10.68
C PHE A 278 21.55 -12.13 -9.32
N LYS A 279 22.07 -13.06 -8.52
CA LYS A 279 21.56 -13.35 -7.16
C LYS A 279 21.50 -12.13 -6.23
N PHE A 280 22.41 -11.18 -6.38
CA PHE A 280 22.39 -9.95 -5.57
C PHE A 280 21.23 -9.04 -5.97
N LEU A 281 21.00 -8.86 -7.28
CA LEU A 281 19.84 -8.09 -7.76
C LEU A 281 18.52 -8.74 -7.34
N LYS A 282 18.41 -10.07 -7.47
CA LYS A 282 17.26 -10.85 -6.95
C LYS A 282 16.99 -10.56 -5.48
N TYR A 283 18.04 -10.65 -4.65
CA TYR A 283 17.94 -10.38 -3.22
C TYR A 283 17.48 -8.94 -2.94
N ALA A 284 18.08 -7.93 -3.60
CA ALA A 284 17.72 -6.54 -3.38
C ALA A 284 16.24 -6.26 -3.71
N PHE A 285 15.75 -6.72 -4.85
CA PHE A 285 14.34 -6.52 -5.24
C PHE A 285 13.38 -7.34 -4.36
N CYS A 286 13.76 -8.55 -3.95
CA CYS A 286 12.99 -9.32 -2.98
C CYS A 286 12.90 -8.55 -1.65
N ALA A 287 14.03 -8.10 -1.11
CA ALA A 287 14.11 -7.43 0.19
C ALA A 287 13.32 -6.11 0.19
N ALA A 288 13.38 -5.36 -0.91
CA ALA A 288 12.54 -4.19 -1.12
C ALA A 288 11.04 -4.53 -1.02
N ASN A 289 10.59 -5.60 -1.69
CA ASN A 289 9.19 -6.04 -1.61
C ASN A 289 8.83 -6.57 -0.21
N ALA A 290 9.72 -7.29 0.47
CA ALA A 290 9.51 -7.76 1.84
C ALA A 290 9.41 -6.62 2.87
N SER A 291 10.02 -5.46 2.57
CA SER A 291 9.93 -4.26 3.41
C SER A 291 8.77 -3.32 3.08
N CYS A 292 8.04 -3.59 1.99
CA CYS A 292 6.98 -2.70 1.54
C CYS A 292 5.73 -2.84 2.41
N PHE A 293 4.83 -1.86 2.34
CA PHE A 293 3.61 -1.87 3.14
C PHE A 293 2.74 -3.11 2.90
N ALA A 294 2.69 -3.63 1.68
CA ALA A 294 1.90 -4.83 1.37
C ALA A 294 2.39 -6.05 2.17
N ALA A 295 3.71 -6.26 2.25
CA ALA A 295 4.31 -7.32 3.06
C ALA A 295 4.06 -7.10 4.56
N LEU A 296 4.26 -5.87 5.04
CA LEU A 296 4.04 -5.54 6.46
C LEU A 296 2.57 -5.70 6.87
N LEU A 297 1.61 -5.35 6.00
CA LEU A 297 0.19 -5.59 6.22
C LEU A 297 -0.13 -7.09 6.23
N ALA A 298 0.50 -7.88 5.35
CA ALA A 298 0.34 -9.33 5.32
C ALA A 298 0.81 -9.96 6.63
N ASP A 299 1.97 -9.55 7.14
CA ASP A 299 2.51 -10.01 8.41
C ASP A 299 1.65 -9.60 9.61
N ALA A 300 1.19 -8.35 9.63
CA ALA A 300 0.37 -7.81 10.71
C ALA A 300 -0.95 -8.58 10.83
N THR A 301 -1.63 -8.79 9.70
CA THR A 301 -2.95 -9.45 9.62
C THR A 301 -2.88 -10.97 9.56
N ARG A 302 -1.72 -11.55 9.25
CA ARG A 302 -1.54 -12.97 8.91
C ARG A 302 -2.42 -13.43 7.75
N GLN A 303 -2.67 -12.54 6.79
CA GLN A 303 -3.47 -12.82 5.61
C GLN A 303 -2.71 -12.39 4.34
N PRO A 304 -2.99 -13.00 3.18
CA PRO A 304 -2.39 -12.57 1.93
C PRO A 304 -2.86 -11.16 1.55
N VAL A 305 -1.94 -10.37 1.00
CA VAL A 305 -2.22 -9.05 0.45
C VAL A 305 -1.93 -9.08 -1.04
N ARG A 306 -2.89 -8.63 -1.85
CA ARG A 306 -2.75 -8.48 -3.30
C ARG A 306 -2.43 -7.02 -3.59
N ALA A 307 -1.28 -6.75 -4.19
CA ALA A 307 -0.79 -5.39 -4.41
C ALA A 307 0.16 -5.31 -5.61
N ALA A 308 0.41 -4.09 -6.09
CA ALA A 308 1.32 -3.89 -7.22
C ALA A 308 2.74 -4.34 -6.84
N LEU A 309 3.43 -4.93 -7.80
CA LEU A 309 4.84 -5.27 -7.66
C LEU A 309 5.65 -3.98 -7.73
N LEU A 310 6.68 -3.84 -6.89
CA LEU A 310 7.48 -2.62 -6.89
C LEU A 310 8.11 -2.34 -8.26
N GLY A 311 8.00 -1.11 -8.74
CA GLY A 311 8.41 -0.69 -10.07
C GLY A 311 7.31 -0.72 -11.13
N THR A 312 6.05 -0.99 -10.75
CA THR A 312 4.91 -1.05 -11.67
C THR A 312 3.86 0.01 -11.36
N TYR A 313 3.13 0.47 -12.38
CA TYR A 313 1.92 1.29 -12.21
C TYR A 313 0.69 0.56 -12.73
N SER A 314 -0.47 1.02 -12.27
CA SER A 314 -1.76 0.48 -12.70
C SER A 314 -2.49 1.45 -13.61
N GLU A 315 -3.30 0.90 -14.50
CA GLU A 315 -4.26 1.61 -15.33
C GLU A 315 -5.70 1.22 -14.95
N TYR A 316 -6.66 1.86 -15.61
CA TYR A 316 -8.08 1.68 -15.37
C TYR A 316 -8.74 0.91 -16.52
N ASP A 317 -9.61 -0.03 -16.16
CA ASP A 317 -10.46 -0.71 -17.13
C ASP A 317 -11.56 0.24 -17.62
N SER A 318 -11.67 0.43 -18.95
CA SER A 318 -12.76 1.18 -19.60
C SER A 318 -13.80 0.21 -20.18
N PRO A 319 -15.13 0.48 -20.09
CA PRO A 319 -15.76 1.67 -19.49
C PRO A 319 -16.11 1.49 -18.01
N THR A 320 -15.90 0.32 -17.40
CA THR A 320 -16.45 -0.02 -16.07
C THR A 320 -15.57 -0.91 -15.19
N ASP A 321 -14.44 -0.32 -14.79
CA ASP A 321 -14.20 -0.08 -13.36
C ASP A 321 -13.58 -1.20 -12.54
N GLN A 322 -12.29 -1.46 -12.75
CA GLN A 322 -11.26 -1.76 -11.73
C GLN A 322 -9.88 -1.40 -12.29
N MET A 323 -8.84 -1.64 -11.50
CA MET A 323 -7.46 -1.35 -11.91
C MET A 323 -6.75 -2.65 -12.33
N HIS A 324 -5.78 -2.53 -13.21
CA HIS A 324 -4.85 -3.61 -13.56
C HIS A 324 -3.44 -3.05 -13.75
N VAL A 325 -2.42 -3.87 -13.55
CA VAL A 325 -1.03 -3.46 -13.80
C VAL A 325 -0.82 -3.27 -15.30
N HIS A 326 -0.28 -2.11 -15.71
CA HIS A 326 -0.05 -1.78 -17.11
C HIS A 326 0.72 -2.89 -17.83
N THR A 327 0.20 -3.33 -18.98
CA THR A 327 0.70 -4.51 -19.70
C THR A 327 2.16 -4.42 -20.15
N GLY A 328 2.68 -3.20 -20.34
CA GLY A 328 4.11 -2.93 -20.60
C GLY A 328 5.06 -3.37 -19.48
N PHE A 329 4.56 -3.73 -18.29
CA PHE A 329 5.37 -4.30 -17.20
C PHE A 329 5.49 -5.83 -17.23
N ALA A 330 5.16 -6.48 -18.34
CA ALA A 330 5.29 -7.93 -18.46
C ALA A 330 6.70 -8.45 -18.07
N GLY A 331 7.76 -7.68 -18.38
CA GLY A 331 9.14 -7.98 -17.96
C GLY A 331 9.30 -8.01 -16.43
N HIS A 332 8.82 -6.97 -15.75
CA HIS A 332 8.90 -6.86 -14.29
C HIS A 332 8.10 -7.98 -13.62
N VAL A 333 6.87 -8.22 -14.12
CA VAL A 333 6.00 -9.30 -13.62
C VAL A 333 6.67 -10.66 -13.79
N ALA A 334 7.28 -10.92 -14.95
CA ALA A 334 8.02 -12.16 -15.20
C ALA A 334 9.21 -12.30 -14.25
N PHE A 335 9.95 -11.21 -13.98
CA PHE A 335 11.05 -11.24 -13.03
C PHE A 335 10.59 -11.67 -11.63
N TYR A 336 9.59 -10.99 -11.07
CA TYR A 336 9.09 -11.29 -9.73
C TYR A 336 8.50 -12.69 -9.62
N LYS A 337 7.75 -13.12 -10.65
CA LYS A 337 7.17 -14.46 -10.69
C LYS A 337 8.23 -15.55 -10.79
N ASN A 338 9.17 -15.41 -11.73
CA ASN A 338 10.08 -16.50 -12.09
C ASN A 338 11.33 -16.57 -11.21
N TYR A 339 11.80 -15.43 -10.69
CA TYR A 339 13.05 -15.36 -9.95
C TYR A 339 12.89 -15.05 -8.47
N VAL A 340 11.90 -14.24 -8.10
CA VAL A 340 11.56 -14.00 -6.68
C VAL A 340 10.57 -15.05 -6.16
N GLY A 341 9.81 -15.69 -7.05
CA GLY A 341 8.84 -16.73 -6.68
C GLY A 341 7.51 -16.18 -6.18
N MET A 342 7.18 -14.92 -6.50
CA MET A 342 5.92 -14.33 -6.11
C MET A 342 4.75 -14.98 -6.87
N LYS A 343 3.67 -15.27 -6.13
CA LYS A 343 2.39 -15.67 -6.75
C LYS A 343 1.70 -14.43 -7.31
N MET A 344 0.87 -14.63 -8.33
CA MET A 344 0.09 -13.57 -8.96
C MET A 344 -1.38 -13.67 -8.53
N ASP A 345 -2.08 -12.55 -8.54
CA ASP A 345 -3.48 -12.46 -8.14
C ASP A 345 -4.37 -13.39 -8.99
N PRO A 346 -5.38 -14.04 -8.37
CA PRO A 346 -6.25 -14.98 -9.07
C PRO A 346 -7.24 -14.28 -10.02
N GLU A 347 -7.35 -12.95 -9.97
CA GLU A 347 -8.23 -12.17 -10.84
C GLU A 347 -7.55 -11.81 -12.17
N GLY A 348 -6.28 -12.19 -12.37
CA GLY A 348 -5.54 -12.00 -13.62
C GLY A 348 -5.19 -10.54 -13.90
N ARG A 349 -5.09 -9.70 -12.86
CA ARG A 349 -4.92 -8.26 -12.98
C ARG A 349 -3.45 -7.80 -12.95
N GLY A 350 -2.52 -8.73 -12.83
CA GLY A 350 -1.08 -8.50 -12.88
C GLY A 350 -0.47 -8.07 -11.53
N TYR A 351 -1.22 -8.20 -10.44
CA TYR A 351 -0.77 -7.87 -9.09
C TYR A 351 -0.09 -9.07 -8.43
N GLY A 352 0.90 -8.80 -7.57
CA GLY A 352 1.57 -9.82 -6.77
C GLY A 352 0.79 -10.17 -5.50
N ILE A 353 0.96 -11.39 -5.01
CA ILE A 353 0.47 -11.84 -3.71
C ILE A 353 1.63 -11.83 -2.71
N TYR A 354 1.54 -10.93 -1.74
CA TYR A 354 2.41 -10.86 -0.58
C TYR A 354 1.83 -11.76 0.50
N THR A 355 2.59 -12.76 0.93
CA THR A 355 2.19 -13.71 1.96
C THR A 355 2.84 -13.39 3.30
N PRO A 356 2.20 -13.71 4.43
CA PRO A 356 2.83 -13.58 5.74
C PRO A 356 4.14 -14.34 5.81
N GLY A 357 5.16 -13.74 6.42
CA GLY A 357 6.50 -14.29 6.57
C GLY A 357 7.29 -14.35 5.27
N MET A 358 7.05 -13.44 4.32
CA MET A 358 7.84 -13.36 3.10
C MET A 358 9.33 -13.12 3.45
N THR A 359 10.18 -14.08 3.14
CA THR A 359 11.63 -14.01 3.38
C THR A 359 12.41 -14.00 2.07
N CYS A 360 13.56 -13.33 2.09
CA CYS A 360 14.49 -13.29 0.96
C CYS A 360 15.77 -14.04 1.32
N ALA A 361 16.14 -15.01 0.49
CA ALA A 361 17.38 -15.76 0.68
C ALA A 361 18.58 -14.82 0.54
N VAL A 362 19.35 -14.66 1.62
CA VAL A 362 20.58 -13.86 1.63
C VAL A 362 21.63 -14.59 0.80
N PRO A 363 22.13 -14.01 -0.30
CA PRO A 363 23.09 -14.69 -1.15
C PRO A 363 24.47 -14.73 -0.48
N SER A 364 25.17 -15.85 -0.63
CA SER A 364 26.55 -15.97 -0.15
C SER A 364 27.51 -15.14 -1.00
N VAL A 365 28.44 -14.46 -0.33
CA VAL A 365 29.64 -13.90 -0.95
C VAL A 365 30.67 -15.03 -1.06
N PRO A 366 31.25 -15.29 -2.24
CA PRO A 366 32.39 -16.19 -2.39
C PRO A 366 33.62 -15.72 -1.61
#